data_AF-A0AAD4BF13-F1
#
_entry.id   AF-A0AAD4BF13-F1
#
_cell.length_a   1.000
_cell.length_b   1.000
_cell.length_c   1.000
_cell.angle_alpha   90.00
_cell.angle_beta   90.00
_cell.angle_gamma   90.00
#
_symmetry.space_group_name_H-M   'P 1'
#
loop_
_entity.id
_entity.type
_entity.pdbx_description
1 polymer ?
#
loop_
_entity_poly.entity_id
_entity_poly.type
_entity_poly.pdbx_seq_one_letter_code
_entity_poly.pdbx_strand_id
1 'polypeptide(L)'
;MHLPHAEKTAAAFIPKFHLPAHVRECQRKCPFNYVQGGARTGGEAPERGWSALNAAASSTKEMGPGHRHDTLDGPIGDSNWKMIRLGESILRKVVEAIPERNEHEEGLREFKLSLSARYAKELAGWKEDAATWEQDASRPNPFEVKSHSFTQASIRLQLANDEAKLAIESAASPMHLEISPSMLVNVGIEPEDQQLRYTPSRIICKLGLQLQGLPETTGLHSQASIFDSAAGQYDISPEEAERKLRLGQARDALAEIRQALRSRSYMLRFKGRFLRGQGANTRARNCLKSVDTKADASAAKYCAAHSALLSLSPLLGKVGWMNYLRYLEKDDARSMADGTEDRASEGRRKLSWIRLTCGYSGGDAEREDEGLQGAIRIGRKVRARAHRWAEEVELLFEEQRRVLRFLRWQAKWRTDRQNLVVADDSAINEGLGSYALRQAALRDELAKHFTHIWRETEGHRKLLGGTDLAVRTEE
;
A
#
# COMPACT_ATOMS: atom_id res chain seq x y z
N MET A 1 -1.65 21.61 -30.43
CA MET A 1 -0.56 20.61 -30.38
C MET A 1 -1.13 19.33 -30.98
N HIS A 2 -1.00 19.14 -32.30
CA HIS A 2 -1.38 17.87 -32.93
C HIS A 2 -0.37 16.83 -32.45
N LEU A 3 -0.82 15.91 -31.61
CA LEU A 3 0.00 14.80 -31.18
C LEU A 3 -0.01 13.77 -32.33
N PRO A 4 1.13 13.35 -32.89
CA PRO A 4 1.17 12.24 -33.85
C PRO A 4 0.72 10.97 -33.13
N HIS A 5 -0.31 10.28 -33.63
CA HIS A 5 -0.91 9.12 -32.92
C HIS A 5 -0.22 7.79 -33.24
N ALA A 6 0.60 7.74 -34.31
CA ALA A 6 1.16 6.49 -34.84
C ALA A 6 2.15 5.78 -33.90
N GLU A 7 2.79 6.51 -32.99
CA GLU A 7 3.79 5.97 -32.04
C GLU A 7 3.30 5.99 -30.59
N LYS A 8 1.99 6.16 -30.36
CA LYS A 8 1.45 6.37 -29.01
C LYS A 8 0.65 5.18 -28.53
N THR A 9 1.00 4.71 -27.34
CA THR A 9 0.19 3.78 -26.56
C THR A 9 -0.91 4.53 -25.82
N ALA A 10 -2.15 4.08 -26.00
CA ALA A 10 -3.32 4.55 -25.25
C ALA A 10 -3.76 3.46 -24.28
N ALA A 11 -3.91 3.81 -23.00
CA ALA A 11 -4.39 2.91 -21.97
C ALA A 11 -5.61 3.53 -21.25
N ALA A 12 -6.62 2.71 -21.00
CA ALA A 12 -7.83 3.12 -20.30
C ALA A 12 -7.66 2.96 -18.79
N PHE A 13 -8.05 3.99 -18.04
CA PHE A 13 -7.93 4.03 -16.58
C PHE A 13 -9.24 4.44 -15.92
N ILE A 14 -9.44 3.97 -14.69
CA ILE A 14 -10.57 4.37 -13.85
C ILE A 14 -10.00 5.20 -12.69
N PRO A 15 -10.50 6.42 -12.43
CA PRO A 15 -10.03 7.25 -11.34
C PRO A 15 -10.03 6.53 -9.99
N LYS A 16 -9.07 6.88 -9.13
CA LYS A 16 -8.76 6.11 -7.91
C LYS A 16 -9.96 6.06 -6.94
N PHE A 17 -10.78 7.10 -6.89
CA PHE A 17 -11.95 7.13 -6.02
C PHE A 17 -13.06 6.21 -6.52
N HIS A 18 -13.24 6.13 -7.84
CA HIS A 18 -14.28 5.32 -8.47
C HIS A 18 -13.92 3.84 -8.55
N LEU A 19 -12.63 3.50 -8.66
CA LEU A 19 -12.15 2.12 -8.86
C LEU A 19 -12.81 1.07 -7.92
N PRO A 20 -12.97 1.31 -6.60
CA PRO A 20 -13.59 0.33 -5.70
C PRO A 20 -15.07 0.05 -6.00
N ALA A 21 -15.79 0.98 -6.65
CA ALA A 21 -17.19 0.83 -7.02
C ALA A 21 -17.38 0.00 -8.30
N HIS A 22 -16.32 -0.21 -9.08
CA HIS A 22 -16.36 -1.07 -10.27
C HIS A 22 -16.22 -2.56 -9.92
N VAL A 23 -16.64 -3.43 -10.84
CA VAL A 23 -16.43 -4.89 -10.75
C VAL A 23 -14.94 -5.25 -10.66
N ARG A 24 -14.63 -6.42 -10.10
CA ARG A 24 -13.23 -6.84 -9.86
C ARG A 24 -12.37 -6.87 -11.11
N GLU A 25 -12.96 -7.20 -12.25
CA GLU A 25 -12.24 -7.23 -13.52
C GLU A 25 -11.69 -5.84 -13.88
N CYS A 26 -12.49 -4.78 -13.70
CA CYS A 26 -12.05 -3.40 -13.90
C CYS A 26 -10.97 -2.99 -12.89
N GLN A 27 -11.11 -3.41 -11.62
CA GLN A 27 -10.10 -3.17 -10.59
C GLN A 27 -8.73 -3.80 -10.94
N ARG A 28 -8.75 -4.91 -11.68
CA ARG A 28 -7.56 -5.63 -12.14
C ARG A 28 -6.94 -4.99 -13.39
N LYS A 29 -7.76 -4.57 -14.36
CA LYS A 29 -7.30 -4.08 -15.66
C LYS A 29 -6.90 -2.61 -15.67
N CYS A 30 -7.58 -1.77 -14.89
CA CYS A 30 -7.44 -0.31 -14.96
C CYS A 30 -6.91 0.38 -13.67
N PRO A 31 -5.97 -0.19 -12.88
CA PRO A 31 -5.53 0.44 -11.64
C PRO A 31 -4.45 1.52 -11.85
N PHE A 32 -4.76 2.78 -11.54
CA PHE A 32 -3.78 3.90 -11.56
C PHE A 32 -2.55 3.68 -10.66
N ASN A 33 -2.64 2.86 -9.61
CA ASN A 33 -1.54 2.68 -8.65
C ASN A 33 -0.41 1.77 -9.16
N TYR A 34 -0.64 0.99 -10.21
CA TYR A 34 0.30 -0.03 -10.66
C TYR A 34 0.76 0.15 -12.11
N VAL A 35 0.12 1.03 -12.89
CA VAL A 35 0.47 1.24 -14.30
C VAL A 35 1.44 2.42 -14.45
N GLN A 36 2.37 2.30 -15.39
CA GLN A 36 3.35 3.32 -15.79
C GLN A 36 2.68 4.57 -16.41
N GLY A 37 3.31 5.73 -16.31
CA GLY A 37 2.87 7.01 -16.88
C GLY A 37 1.84 7.79 -16.06
N GLY A 38 1.21 7.17 -15.05
CA GLY A 38 0.21 7.83 -14.19
C GLY A 38 0.76 8.54 -12.94
N ALA A 39 2.03 8.34 -12.59
CA ALA A 39 2.71 8.87 -11.41
C ALA A 39 1.81 8.86 -10.14
N ARG A 40 1.62 10.00 -9.46
CA ARG A 40 0.72 10.12 -8.31
C ARG A 40 -0.67 10.65 -8.68
N THR A 41 -1.03 10.73 -9.97
CA THR A 41 -2.34 11.24 -10.40
C THR A 41 -3.50 10.44 -9.82
N GLY A 42 -4.59 11.14 -9.49
CA GLY A 42 -5.83 10.52 -9.00
C GLY A 42 -6.84 10.20 -10.10
N GLY A 43 -6.69 10.80 -11.28
CA GLY A 43 -7.71 10.77 -12.34
C GLY A 43 -8.90 11.72 -12.10
N GLU A 44 -9.05 12.30 -10.91
CA GLU A 44 -10.21 13.12 -10.49
C GLU A 44 -10.20 14.58 -11.00
N ALA A 45 -9.24 14.96 -11.87
CA ALA A 45 -9.14 16.35 -12.33
C ALA A 45 -10.38 16.82 -13.11
N PRO A 46 -10.93 16.03 -14.06
CA PRO A 46 -12.17 16.39 -14.75
C PRO A 46 -13.36 16.54 -13.79
N GLU A 47 -13.50 15.64 -12.81
CA GLU A 47 -14.60 15.64 -11.84
C GLU A 47 -14.57 16.86 -10.91
N ARG A 48 -13.38 17.33 -10.51
CA ARG A 48 -13.25 18.56 -9.70
C ARG A 48 -13.71 19.80 -10.45
N GLY A 49 -13.39 19.90 -11.74
CA GLY A 49 -13.86 21.00 -12.59
C GLY A 49 -15.38 20.95 -12.78
N TRP A 50 -15.91 19.75 -13.06
CA TRP A 50 -17.35 19.53 -13.19
C TRP A 50 -18.12 19.89 -11.90
N SER A 51 -17.63 19.44 -10.74
CA SER A 51 -18.24 19.75 -9.45
C SER A 51 -18.28 21.25 -9.17
N ALA A 52 -17.26 22.01 -9.55
CA ALA A 52 -17.26 23.46 -9.39
C ALA A 52 -18.28 24.14 -10.32
N LEU A 53 -18.40 23.66 -11.56
CA LEU A 53 -19.36 24.18 -12.54
C LEU A 53 -20.82 23.88 -12.17
N ASN A 54 -21.09 22.79 -11.46
CA ASN A 54 -22.44 22.45 -11.01
C ASN A 54 -23.09 23.55 -10.14
N ALA A 55 -22.30 24.37 -9.45
CA ALA A 55 -22.82 25.50 -8.68
C ALA A 55 -23.53 26.54 -9.57
N ALA A 56 -23.13 26.66 -10.84
CA ALA A 56 -23.76 27.55 -11.82
C ALA A 56 -24.93 26.89 -12.59
N ALA A 57 -25.21 25.60 -12.34
CA ALA A 57 -26.21 24.86 -13.12
C ALA A 57 -27.64 25.38 -12.91
N SER A 58 -28.01 25.69 -11.66
CA SER A 58 -29.36 26.18 -11.33
C SER A 58 -29.62 27.58 -11.88
N SER A 59 -28.65 28.49 -11.77
CA SER A 59 -28.78 29.87 -12.26
C SER A 59 -28.78 29.98 -13.79
N THR A 60 -28.23 29.00 -14.50
CA THR A 60 -28.14 29.01 -15.98
C THR A 60 -29.24 28.23 -16.69
N LYS A 61 -30.18 27.62 -15.95
CA LYS A 61 -31.16 26.68 -16.50
C LYS A 61 -32.17 27.33 -17.45
N GLU A 62 -32.66 28.52 -17.10
CA GLU A 62 -33.68 29.25 -17.86
C GLU A 62 -33.08 30.22 -18.90
N MET A 63 -31.75 30.26 -19.02
CA MET A 63 -31.06 31.14 -19.96
C MET A 63 -31.09 30.57 -21.38
N GLY A 64 -31.26 31.46 -22.37
CA GLY A 64 -31.10 31.10 -23.77
C GLY A 64 -29.66 30.63 -24.10
N PRO A 65 -29.45 29.85 -25.18
CA PRO A 65 -28.17 29.19 -25.46
C PRO A 65 -26.95 30.11 -25.48
N GLY A 66 -27.05 31.29 -26.11
CA GLY A 66 -25.95 32.26 -26.17
C GLY A 66 -25.62 32.86 -24.79
N HIS A 67 -26.64 33.40 -24.12
CA HIS A 67 -26.47 33.97 -22.78
C HIS A 67 -25.95 32.94 -21.76
N ARG A 68 -26.38 31.69 -21.90
CA ARG A 68 -25.87 30.58 -21.09
C ARG A 68 -24.38 30.33 -21.33
N HIS A 69 -23.94 30.33 -22.60
CA HIS A 69 -22.52 30.16 -22.93
C HIS A 69 -21.67 31.25 -22.29
N ASP A 70 -22.05 32.53 -22.48
CA ASP A 70 -21.33 33.67 -21.92
C ASP A 70 -21.28 33.66 -20.39
N THR A 71 -22.39 33.24 -19.75
CA THR A 71 -22.47 33.11 -18.29
C THR A 71 -21.54 32.02 -17.77
N LEU A 72 -21.40 30.90 -18.49
CA LEU A 72 -20.50 29.80 -18.12
C LEU A 72 -19.02 30.12 -18.38
N ASP A 73 -18.71 30.98 -19.36
CA ASP A 73 -17.35 31.42 -19.64
C ASP A 73 -16.72 32.19 -18.47
N GLY A 74 -17.53 32.90 -17.67
CA GLY A 74 -17.06 33.58 -16.45
C GLY A 74 -16.35 32.64 -15.44
N PRO A 75 -17.03 31.65 -14.84
CA PRO A 75 -16.41 30.71 -13.90
C PRO A 75 -15.33 29.82 -14.53
N ILE A 76 -15.42 29.51 -15.83
CA ILE A 76 -14.35 28.81 -16.56
C ILE A 76 -13.11 29.72 -16.68
N GLY A 77 -13.32 31.00 -16.96
CA GLY A 77 -12.28 32.03 -16.99
C GLY A 77 -11.61 32.24 -15.64
N ASP A 78 -12.36 32.28 -14.54
CA ASP A 78 -11.81 32.33 -13.18
C ASP A 78 -10.90 31.11 -12.89
N SER A 79 -11.29 29.93 -13.37
CA SER A 79 -10.47 28.73 -13.26
C SER A 79 -9.14 28.86 -14.01
N ASN A 80 -9.11 29.58 -15.14
CA ASN A 80 -7.88 29.92 -15.83
C ASN A 80 -7.03 30.94 -15.06
N TRP A 81 -7.63 31.86 -14.31
CA TRP A 81 -6.89 32.82 -13.49
C TRP A 81 -6.14 32.15 -12.32
N LYS A 82 -6.67 31.03 -11.81
CA LYS A 82 -5.99 30.19 -10.82
C LYS A 82 -4.66 29.61 -11.32
N MET A 83 -4.39 29.63 -12.63
CA MET A 83 -3.10 29.23 -13.21
C MET A 83 -1.93 30.10 -12.75
N ILE A 84 -2.19 31.31 -12.24
CA ILE A 84 -1.15 32.14 -11.62
C ILE A 84 -0.52 31.43 -10.41
N ARG A 85 -1.29 30.58 -9.71
CA ARG A 85 -0.83 29.79 -8.55
C ARG A 85 -0.19 28.45 -8.93
N LEU A 86 -0.06 28.17 -10.23
CA LEU A 86 0.49 26.91 -10.71
C LEU A 86 1.96 26.75 -10.30
N GLY A 87 2.71 27.86 -10.32
CA GLY A 87 4.10 27.94 -9.88
C GLY A 87 4.32 27.35 -8.49
N GLU A 88 3.62 27.91 -7.51
CA GLU A 88 3.68 27.50 -6.10
C GLU A 88 3.10 26.11 -5.89
N SER A 89 2.08 25.73 -6.67
CA SER A 89 1.47 24.40 -6.60
C SER A 89 2.46 23.30 -7.01
N ILE A 90 3.15 23.49 -8.14
CA ILE A 90 4.17 22.54 -8.61
C ILE A 90 5.36 22.53 -7.65
N LEU A 91 5.83 23.69 -7.16
CA LEU A 91 6.93 23.75 -6.19
C LEU A 91 6.62 22.93 -4.93
N ARG A 92 5.42 23.12 -4.34
CA ARG A 92 4.99 22.36 -3.16
C ARG A 92 4.98 20.85 -3.44
N LYS A 93 4.53 20.42 -4.62
CA LYS A 93 4.56 19.01 -5.01
C LYS A 93 5.99 18.48 -5.16
N VAL A 94 6.93 19.26 -5.72
CA VAL A 94 8.34 18.86 -5.85
C VAL A 94 8.98 18.67 -4.48
N VAL A 95 8.74 19.63 -3.56
CA VAL A 95 9.24 19.57 -2.18
C VAL A 95 8.71 18.35 -1.42
N GLU A 96 7.49 17.90 -1.72
CA GLU A 96 6.93 16.65 -1.17
C GLU A 96 7.48 15.40 -1.87
N ALA A 97 7.53 15.41 -3.21
CA ALA A 97 7.82 14.22 -4.00
C ALA A 97 9.26 13.73 -3.87
N ILE A 98 10.23 14.62 -3.67
CA ILE A 98 11.65 14.22 -3.54
C ILE A 98 11.90 13.39 -2.26
N PRO A 99 11.52 13.84 -1.04
CA PRO A 99 11.63 13.03 0.16
C PRO A 99 10.86 11.71 0.06
N GLU A 100 9.63 11.76 -0.45
CA GLU A 100 8.79 10.56 -0.60
C GLU A 100 9.42 9.55 -1.58
N ARG A 101 10.02 10.01 -2.68
CA ARG A 101 10.78 9.14 -3.59
C ARG A 101 11.94 8.48 -2.87
N ASN A 102 12.79 9.26 -2.20
CA ASN A 102 13.98 8.75 -1.49
C ASN A 102 13.59 7.66 -0.50
N GLU A 103 12.56 7.92 0.31
CA GLU A 103 12.12 6.98 1.34
C GLU A 103 11.55 5.68 0.74
N HIS A 104 10.79 5.77 -0.35
CA HIS A 104 10.23 4.59 -1.00
C HIS A 104 11.29 3.80 -1.80
N GLU A 105 12.27 4.46 -2.41
CA GLU A 105 13.43 3.82 -3.05
C GLU A 105 14.29 3.07 -2.04
N GLU A 106 14.55 3.71 -0.90
CA GLU A 106 15.29 3.10 0.20
C GLU A 106 14.53 1.90 0.80
N GLY A 107 13.22 2.06 1.05
CA GLY A 107 12.38 0.94 1.50
C GLY A 107 12.33 -0.22 0.50
N LEU A 108 12.35 0.06 -0.80
CA LEU A 108 12.45 -0.98 -1.84
C LEU A 108 13.83 -1.64 -1.83
N ARG A 109 14.91 -0.88 -1.62
CA ARG A 109 16.28 -1.38 -1.55
C ARG A 109 16.45 -2.32 -0.35
N GLU A 110 16.05 -1.89 0.85
CA GLU A 110 16.08 -2.73 2.06
C GLU A 110 15.26 -4.02 1.86
N PHE A 111 14.07 -3.92 1.26
CA PHE A 111 13.22 -5.08 0.98
C PHE A 111 13.85 -6.07 -0.01
N LYS A 112 14.50 -5.56 -1.07
CA LYS A 112 15.21 -6.42 -2.03
C LYS A 112 16.37 -7.15 -1.36
N LEU A 113 17.14 -6.46 -0.51
CA LEU A 113 18.27 -7.06 0.20
C LEU A 113 17.83 -8.13 1.20
N SER A 114 16.71 -7.92 1.89
CA SER A 114 16.21 -8.90 2.86
C SER A 114 15.69 -10.18 2.20
N LEU A 115 15.15 -10.08 0.98
CA LEU A 115 14.68 -11.23 0.22
C LEU A 115 15.78 -11.94 -0.57
N SER A 116 16.78 -11.21 -1.08
CA SER A 116 17.84 -11.81 -1.91
C SER A 116 18.65 -12.87 -1.18
N ALA A 117 18.70 -12.81 0.16
CA ALA A 117 19.41 -13.80 0.96
C ALA A 117 18.74 -15.18 0.98
N ARG A 118 17.42 -15.29 0.76
CA ARG A 118 16.66 -16.55 0.92
C ARG A 118 15.81 -16.92 -0.30
N TYR A 119 15.40 -15.95 -1.12
CA TYR A 119 14.42 -16.11 -2.20
C TYR A 119 14.86 -15.42 -3.49
N ALA A 120 16.14 -15.57 -3.87
CA ALA A 120 16.72 -14.89 -5.03
C ALA A 120 16.05 -15.30 -6.35
N LYS A 121 15.69 -16.58 -6.50
CA LYS A 121 15.07 -17.13 -7.72
C LYS A 121 13.66 -16.59 -7.92
N GLU A 122 12.87 -16.56 -6.85
CA GLU A 122 11.50 -16.06 -6.86
C GLU A 122 11.45 -14.55 -7.07
N LEU A 123 12.45 -13.83 -6.54
CA LEU A 123 12.60 -12.39 -6.77
C LEU A 123 12.94 -12.07 -8.23
N ALA A 124 13.72 -12.92 -8.91
CA ALA A 124 14.00 -12.81 -10.34
C ALA A 124 12.73 -13.04 -11.18
N GLY A 125 12.02 -14.16 -10.95
CA GLY A 125 10.76 -14.45 -11.65
C GLY A 125 9.68 -13.38 -11.41
N TRP A 126 9.62 -12.82 -10.19
CA TRP A 126 8.73 -11.68 -9.93
C TRP A 126 9.09 -10.44 -10.78
N LYS A 127 10.37 -10.08 -10.88
CA LYS A 127 10.77 -8.91 -11.69
C LYS A 127 10.32 -9.07 -13.14
N GLU A 128 10.48 -10.27 -13.68
CA GLU A 128 10.07 -10.63 -15.04
C GLU A 128 8.55 -10.57 -15.21
N ASP A 129 7.78 -11.17 -14.30
CA ASP A 129 6.30 -11.08 -14.30
C ASP A 129 5.83 -9.63 -14.33
N ALA A 130 6.46 -8.78 -13.50
CA ALA A 130 6.08 -7.38 -13.37
C ALA A 130 6.44 -6.58 -14.62
N ALA A 131 7.62 -6.79 -15.20
CA ALA A 131 8.03 -6.15 -16.44
C ALA A 131 7.15 -6.56 -17.62
N THR A 132 6.83 -7.85 -17.73
CA THR A 132 5.97 -8.40 -18.77
C THR A 132 4.56 -7.81 -18.71
N TRP A 133 3.99 -7.67 -17.51
CA TRP A 133 2.68 -7.05 -17.32
C TRP A 133 2.69 -5.52 -17.52
N GLU A 134 3.79 -4.85 -17.17
CA GLU A 134 3.97 -3.41 -17.42
C GLU A 134 4.03 -3.08 -18.91
N GLN A 135 4.63 -3.98 -19.72
CA GLN A 135 4.64 -3.87 -21.18
C GLN A 135 3.30 -4.24 -21.81
N ASP A 136 2.65 -5.29 -21.31
CA ASP A 136 1.38 -5.80 -21.82
C ASP A 136 0.39 -6.10 -20.69
N ALA A 137 -0.54 -5.17 -20.48
CA ALA A 137 -1.58 -5.27 -19.46
C ALA A 137 -2.61 -6.39 -19.73
N SER A 138 -2.57 -7.05 -20.90
CA SER A 138 -3.38 -8.24 -21.20
C SER A 138 -2.91 -9.48 -20.43
N ARG A 139 -1.63 -9.50 -20.03
CA ARG A 139 -1.00 -10.59 -19.27
C ARG A 139 -1.59 -10.69 -17.86
N PRO A 140 -1.43 -11.84 -17.17
CA PRO A 140 -1.92 -12.02 -15.81
C PRO A 140 -1.39 -10.93 -14.87
N ASN A 141 -2.28 -10.28 -14.12
CA ASN A 141 -1.90 -9.18 -13.25
C ASN A 141 -1.12 -9.74 -12.02
N PRO A 142 0.16 -9.38 -11.84
CA PRO A 142 0.97 -9.91 -10.74
C PRO A 142 0.53 -9.38 -9.36
N PHE A 143 -0.21 -8.29 -9.29
CA PHE A 143 -0.70 -7.70 -8.04
C PHE A 143 -1.98 -8.37 -7.52
N GLU A 144 -2.58 -9.27 -8.29
CA GLU A 144 -3.82 -9.94 -7.92
C GLU A 144 -3.63 -10.93 -6.76
N VAL A 145 -4.56 -10.90 -5.82
CA VAL A 145 -4.63 -11.92 -4.76
C VAL A 145 -5.33 -13.14 -5.33
N LYS A 146 -4.56 -14.17 -5.68
CA LYS A 146 -5.08 -15.52 -5.92
C LYS A 146 -5.58 -16.07 -4.59
N SER A 147 -6.77 -15.68 -4.17
CA SER A 147 -7.41 -16.30 -3.00
C SER A 147 -8.00 -17.63 -3.45
N HIS A 148 -7.33 -18.73 -3.18
CA HIS A 148 -8.00 -20.02 -3.07
C HIS A 148 -8.76 -20.00 -1.74
N SER A 149 -9.93 -19.37 -1.73
CA SER A 149 -10.80 -19.45 -0.55
C SER A 149 -11.44 -20.83 -0.52
N PHE A 150 -10.74 -21.81 0.04
CA PHE A 150 -11.34 -23.08 0.44
C PHE A 150 -12.16 -22.83 1.70
N THR A 151 -13.37 -22.32 1.50
CA THR A 151 -14.36 -22.31 2.58
C THR A 151 -14.88 -23.73 2.75
N GLN A 152 -15.27 -24.12 3.97
CA GLN A 152 -15.97 -25.40 4.18
C GLN A 152 -17.17 -25.53 3.23
N ALA A 153 -17.89 -24.44 2.96
CA ALA A 153 -18.98 -24.40 2.00
C ALA A 153 -18.54 -24.66 0.53
N SER A 154 -17.39 -24.14 0.09
CA SER A 154 -16.89 -24.40 -1.26
C SER A 154 -16.35 -25.81 -1.42
N ILE A 155 -15.74 -26.39 -0.38
CA ILE A 155 -15.32 -27.79 -0.38
C ILE A 155 -16.55 -28.71 -0.36
N ARG A 156 -17.58 -28.38 0.44
CA ARG A 156 -18.88 -29.07 0.41
C ARG A 156 -19.50 -29.06 -0.99
N LEU A 157 -19.49 -27.91 -1.66
CA LEU A 157 -19.99 -27.80 -3.02
C LEU A 157 -19.18 -28.63 -4.02
N GLN A 158 -17.85 -28.65 -3.89
CA GLN A 158 -16.97 -29.49 -4.73
C GLN A 158 -17.25 -30.96 -4.51
N LEU A 159 -17.28 -31.43 -3.26
CA LEU A 159 -17.59 -32.82 -2.91
C LEU A 159 -18.96 -33.24 -3.41
N ALA A 160 -19.99 -32.39 -3.25
CA ALA A 160 -21.33 -32.68 -3.77
C ALA A 160 -21.35 -32.78 -5.31
N ASN A 161 -20.60 -31.93 -6.01
CA ASN A 161 -20.48 -31.99 -7.47
C ASN A 161 -19.73 -33.25 -7.94
N ASP A 162 -18.69 -33.65 -7.23
CA ASP A 162 -17.89 -34.84 -7.55
C ASP A 162 -18.68 -36.12 -7.26
N GLU A 163 -19.43 -36.18 -6.15
CA GLU A 163 -20.37 -37.27 -5.85
C GLU A 163 -21.50 -37.36 -6.90
N ALA A 164 -22.03 -36.23 -7.38
CA ALA A 164 -23.02 -36.20 -8.45
C ALA A 164 -22.46 -36.72 -9.78
N LYS A 165 -21.21 -36.40 -10.12
CA LYS A 165 -20.53 -36.94 -11.31
C LYS A 165 -20.30 -38.45 -11.19
N LEU A 166 -19.80 -38.91 -10.04
CA LEU A 166 -19.58 -40.33 -9.79
C LEU A 166 -20.88 -41.14 -9.83
N ALA A 167 -21.99 -40.58 -9.36
CA ALA A 167 -23.31 -41.20 -9.45
C ALA A 167 -23.78 -41.38 -10.91
N ILE A 168 -23.39 -40.48 -11.82
CA ILE A 168 -23.69 -40.58 -13.25
C ILE A 168 -22.75 -41.58 -13.94
N GLU A 169 -21.47 -41.60 -13.58
CA GLU A 169 -20.43 -42.36 -14.28
C GLU A 169 -20.32 -43.82 -13.83
N SER A 170 -20.53 -44.12 -12.55
CA SER A 170 -20.14 -45.43 -12.00
C SER A 170 -21.26 -46.47 -11.89
N ALA A 171 -22.52 -46.13 -12.18
CA ALA A 171 -23.70 -46.99 -11.97
C ALA A 171 -23.74 -47.69 -10.59
N ALA A 172 -22.97 -47.21 -9.61
CA ALA A 172 -22.94 -47.77 -8.28
C ALA A 172 -24.16 -47.25 -7.53
N SER A 173 -24.97 -48.18 -7.02
CA SER A 173 -26.08 -47.81 -6.15
C SER A 173 -25.52 -47.09 -4.92
N PRO A 174 -25.98 -45.86 -4.61
CA PRO A 174 -25.54 -45.18 -3.41
C PRO A 174 -25.86 -46.03 -2.18
N MET A 175 -24.95 -46.08 -1.19
CA MET A 175 -25.17 -46.86 0.05
C MET A 175 -26.46 -46.43 0.78
N HIS A 176 -26.95 -45.21 0.54
CA HIS A 176 -28.23 -44.70 1.02
C HIS A 176 -28.82 -43.72 0.00
N LEU A 177 -30.14 -43.79 -0.25
CA LEU A 177 -30.85 -42.99 -1.28
C LEU A 177 -30.80 -41.48 -1.05
N GLU A 178 -30.66 -41.03 0.20
CA GLU A 178 -30.75 -39.60 0.58
C GLU A 178 -29.49 -39.05 1.27
N ILE A 179 -28.48 -39.88 1.57
CA ILE A 179 -27.32 -39.47 2.39
C ILE A 179 -26.04 -39.86 1.67
N SER A 180 -25.28 -38.87 1.20
CA SER A 180 -23.95 -39.11 0.65
C SER A 180 -22.87 -39.16 1.75
N PRO A 181 -21.70 -39.77 1.48
CA PRO A 181 -20.58 -39.80 2.42
C PRO A 181 -20.15 -38.41 2.90
N SER A 182 -20.09 -37.41 2.02
CA SER A 182 -19.75 -36.04 2.41
C SER A 182 -20.80 -35.41 3.32
N MET A 183 -22.10 -35.70 3.11
CA MET A 183 -23.18 -35.24 3.98
C MET A 183 -23.09 -35.85 5.38
N LEU A 184 -22.80 -37.16 5.48
CA LEU A 184 -22.66 -37.86 6.76
C LEU A 184 -21.53 -37.26 7.62
N VAL A 185 -20.36 -37.03 7.02
CA VAL A 185 -19.22 -36.40 7.71
C VAL A 185 -19.56 -34.97 8.13
N ASN A 186 -20.25 -34.20 7.28
CA ASN A 186 -20.65 -32.83 7.63
C ASN A 186 -21.64 -32.76 8.79
N VAL A 187 -22.60 -33.68 8.84
CA VAL A 187 -23.56 -33.81 9.95
C VAL A 187 -22.86 -34.25 11.24
N GLY A 188 -21.73 -34.97 11.17
CA GLY A 188 -20.92 -35.33 12.34
C GLY A 188 -20.06 -34.18 12.90
N ILE A 189 -19.57 -33.28 12.05
CA ILE A 189 -18.72 -32.14 12.45
C ILE A 189 -19.52 -31.10 13.27
N GLU A 190 -20.79 -30.88 12.93
CA GLU A 190 -21.65 -29.87 13.58
C GLU A 190 -21.92 -30.14 15.07
N PRO A 191 -22.28 -31.38 15.51
CA PRO A 191 -22.37 -31.73 16.93
C PRO A 191 -21.00 -31.79 17.63
N GLU A 192 -19.91 -32.10 16.92
CA GLU A 192 -18.55 -32.04 17.46
C GLU A 192 -18.16 -30.58 17.81
N ASP A 193 -18.48 -29.63 16.94
CA ASP A 193 -18.30 -28.19 17.19
C ASP A 193 -19.23 -27.67 18.30
N GLN A 194 -20.43 -28.24 18.45
CA GLN A 194 -21.31 -27.97 19.60
C GLN A 194 -20.77 -28.56 20.91
N GLN A 195 -20.21 -29.76 20.91
CA GLN A 195 -19.59 -30.38 22.10
C GLN A 195 -18.37 -29.59 22.57
N LEU A 196 -17.58 -29.02 21.66
CA LEU A 196 -16.47 -28.11 21.98
C LEU A 196 -16.94 -26.77 22.55
N ARG A 197 -18.14 -26.29 22.18
CA ARG A 197 -18.74 -25.06 22.73
C ARG A 197 -19.40 -25.26 24.09
N TYR A 198 -19.93 -26.46 24.36
CA TYR A 198 -20.56 -26.81 25.63
C TYR A 198 -19.60 -27.42 26.66
N THR A 199 -18.33 -27.69 26.30
CA THR A 199 -17.30 -28.04 27.27
C THR A 199 -16.66 -26.76 27.83
N PRO A 200 -16.93 -26.37 29.09
CA PRO A 200 -16.15 -25.32 29.73
C PRO A 200 -14.73 -25.87 29.91
N SER A 201 -13.76 -25.29 29.23
CA SER A 201 -12.36 -25.21 29.68
C SER A 201 -11.71 -26.50 30.22
N ARG A 202 -11.58 -27.57 29.42
CA ARG A 202 -10.64 -28.67 29.77
C ARG A 202 -9.16 -28.39 29.46
N ILE A 203 -8.81 -27.16 29.09
CA ILE A 203 -7.41 -26.68 29.01
C ILE A 203 -7.03 -25.77 30.20
N ILE A 204 -7.98 -25.39 31.07
CA ILE A 204 -7.66 -24.64 32.32
C ILE A 204 -7.77 -25.50 33.59
N CYS A 205 -8.44 -26.66 33.56
CA CYS A 205 -8.56 -27.55 34.73
C CYS A 205 -7.60 -28.76 34.76
N LYS A 206 -6.35 -28.62 34.27
CA LYS A 206 -5.27 -29.60 34.52
C LYS A 206 -4.07 -29.04 35.29
N LEU A 207 -4.23 -27.87 35.92
CA LEU A 207 -3.35 -27.35 36.97
C LEU A 207 -4.17 -26.88 38.19
N GLY A 208 -5.20 -27.65 38.54
CA GLY A 208 -5.84 -27.59 39.85
C GLY A 208 -5.02 -28.39 40.87
N LEU A 209 -3.77 -27.98 41.11
CA LEU A 209 -3.12 -28.26 42.39
C LEU A 209 -3.40 -27.05 43.28
N GLN A 210 -4.21 -27.26 44.31
CA GLN A 210 -4.36 -26.34 45.42
C GLN A 210 -2.98 -26.03 46.01
N LEU A 211 -2.59 -24.76 45.98
CA LEU A 211 -1.69 -24.19 46.96
C LEU A 211 -2.51 -23.20 47.79
N GLN A 212 -3.23 -23.74 48.78
CA GLN A 212 -3.62 -22.97 49.94
C GLN A 212 -2.45 -23.00 50.93
N GLY A 213 -1.94 -21.82 51.26
CA GLY A 213 -1.07 -21.59 52.40
C GLY A 213 0.41 -21.42 52.07
N LEU A 214 0.81 -20.19 51.76
CA LEU A 214 2.12 -19.66 52.15
C LEU A 214 1.96 -18.17 52.52
N PRO A 215 2.65 -17.70 53.57
CA PRO A 215 2.40 -16.41 54.20
C PRO A 215 2.88 -15.24 53.36
N GLU A 216 2.21 -14.11 53.56
CA GLU A 216 2.70 -12.79 53.15
C GLU A 216 4.08 -12.52 53.76
N THR A 217 4.93 -11.87 52.96
CA THR A 217 6.24 -11.31 53.32
C THR A 217 7.42 -12.28 53.48
N THR A 218 8.14 -12.51 52.37
CA THR A 218 9.59 -12.82 52.43
C THR A 218 10.28 -12.12 51.26
N GLY A 219 11.31 -11.33 51.60
CA GLY A 219 11.98 -10.41 50.70
C GLY A 219 12.77 -11.07 49.57
N LEU A 220 13.13 -10.21 48.61
CA LEU A 220 14.14 -10.41 47.58
C LEU A 220 15.48 -10.87 48.20
N HIS A 221 15.68 -12.18 48.34
CA HIS A 221 17.02 -12.74 48.52
C HIS A 221 17.23 -13.92 47.55
N SER A 222 18.09 -13.62 46.56
CA SER A 222 18.97 -14.50 45.80
C SER A 222 18.37 -15.77 45.16
N GLN A 223 17.88 -15.65 43.93
CA GLN A 223 18.03 -16.73 42.94
C GLN A 223 19.48 -16.89 42.43
N ALA A 224 20.40 -16.01 42.85
CA ALA A 224 21.82 -16.08 42.54
C ALA A 224 22.52 -17.30 43.18
N SER A 225 22.07 -17.78 44.35
CA SER A 225 22.80 -18.83 45.09
C SER A 225 22.64 -20.25 44.54
N ILE A 226 21.66 -20.51 43.66
CA ILE A 226 21.47 -21.82 43.04
C ILE A 226 22.43 -22.02 41.85
N PHE A 227 22.94 -20.92 41.26
CA PHE A 227 23.84 -20.99 40.10
C PHE A 227 25.32 -21.18 40.48
N ASP A 228 25.74 -20.82 41.69
CA ASP A 228 27.14 -20.93 42.11
C ASP A 228 27.61 -22.38 42.31
N SER A 229 26.72 -23.32 42.66
CA SER A 229 27.10 -24.73 42.87
C SER A 229 27.18 -25.58 41.59
N ALA A 230 26.75 -25.08 40.43
CA ALA A 230 26.71 -25.83 39.17
C ALA A 230 27.68 -25.30 38.09
N ALA A 231 28.45 -24.26 38.38
CA ALA A 231 29.34 -23.58 37.43
C ALA A 231 30.52 -24.43 36.91
N GLY A 232 30.72 -25.64 37.42
CA GLY A 232 31.82 -26.53 37.05
C GLY A 232 31.58 -27.47 35.87
N GLN A 233 30.40 -27.49 35.25
CA GLN A 233 30.04 -28.57 34.31
C GLN A 233 29.31 -28.16 33.01
N TYR A 234 29.17 -26.86 32.72
CA TYR A 234 28.46 -26.38 31.53
C TYR A 234 29.30 -25.40 30.70
N ASP A 235 29.43 -25.68 29.40
CA ASP A 235 30.23 -24.94 28.40
C ASP A 235 29.72 -23.51 28.06
N ILE A 236 28.66 -23.01 28.70
CA ILE A 236 28.02 -21.72 28.36
C ILE A 236 27.75 -20.92 29.64
N SER A 237 28.25 -19.67 29.71
CA SER A 237 27.98 -18.80 30.87
C SER A 237 26.48 -18.44 30.97
N PRO A 238 25.96 -18.24 32.20
CA PRO A 238 24.55 -17.88 32.41
C PRO A 238 24.08 -16.68 31.59
N GLU A 239 24.94 -15.68 31.41
CA GLU A 239 24.67 -14.47 30.63
C GLU A 239 24.53 -14.77 29.14
N GLU A 240 25.36 -15.65 28.60
CA GLU A 240 25.29 -16.08 27.20
C GLU A 240 24.07 -16.99 26.94
N ALA A 241 23.69 -17.80 27.94
CA ALA A 241 22.46 -18.58 27.92
C ALA A 241 21.22 -17.67 27.92
N GLU A 242 21.18 -16.67 28.81
CA GLU A 242 20.10 -15.68 28.84
C GLU A 242 20.01 -14.94 27.50
N ARG A 243 21.14 -14.45 26.96
CA ARG A 243 21.16 -13.75 25.66
C ARG A 243 20.55 -14.59 24.54
N LYS A 244 20.91 -15.87 24.44
CA LYS A 244 20.35 -16.79 23.42
C LYS A 244 18.85 -16.99 23.61
N LEU A 245 18.37 -17.12 24.84
CA LEU A 245 16.94 -17.23 25.14
C LEU A 245 16.17 -15.95 24.81
N ARG A 246 16.70 -14.77 25.15
CA ARG A 246 16.10 -13.48 24.79
C ARG A 246 16.05 -13.27 23.28
N LEU A 247 17.08 -13.71 22.56
CA LEU A 247 17.13 -13.68 21.10
C LEU A 247 16.03 -14.57 20.48
N GLY A 248 15.83 -15.77 21.03
CA GLY A 248 14.72 -16.66 20.67
C GLY A 248 13.36 -16.02 20.95
N GLN A 249 13.15 -15.54 22.18
CA GLN A 249 11.92 -14.86 22.60
C GLN A 249 11.58 -13.66 21.69
N ALA A 250 12.57 -12.85 21.31
CA ALA A 250 12.37 -11.72 20.40
C ALA A 250 11.97 -12.18 18.98
N ARG A 251 12.57 -13.26 18.47
CA ARG A 251 12.24 -13.83 17.15
C ARG A 251 10.83 -14.44 17.12
N ASP A 252 10.47 -15.19 18.15
CA ASP A 252 9.15 -15.82 18.28
C ASP A 252 8.06 -14.76 18.44
N ALA A 253 8.30 -13.74 19.28
CA ALA A 253 7.40 -12.61 19.43
C ALA A 253 7.19 -11.86 18.11
N LEU A 254 8.24 -11.62 17.32
CA LEU A 254 8.11 -11.03 15.98
C LEU A 254 7.32 -11.92 15.02
N ALA A 255 7.50 -13.23 15.05
CA ALA A 255 6.75 -14.17 14.21
C ALA A 255 5.24 -14.12 14.55
N GLU A 256 4.90 -14.10 15.84
CA GLU A 256 3.53 -13.98 16.33
C GLU A 256 2.88 -12.64 15.94
N ILE A 257 3.61 -11.52 16.06
CA ILE A 257 3.14 -10.20 15.59
C ILE A 257 2.83 -10.28 14.09
N ARG A 258 3.74 -10.80 13.28
CA ARG A 258 3.54 -10.94 11.82
C ARG A 258 2.33 -11.81 11.49
N GLN A 259 2.15 -12.93 12.19
CA GLN A 259 1.00 -13.81 11.99
C GLN A 259 -0.32 -13.09 12.35
N ALA A 260 -0.38 -12.43 13.50
CA ALA A 260 -1.55 -11.65 13.92
C ALA A 260 -1.91 -10.57 12.88
N LEU A 261 -0.92 -9.85 12.33
CA LEU A 261 -1.16 -8.84 11.29
C LEU A 261 -1.66 -9.43 9.97
N ARG A 262 -1.19 -10.62 9.59
CA ARG A 262 -1.69 -11.36 8.42
C ARG A 262 -3.14 -11.79 8.63
N SER A 263 -3.45 -12.40 9.77
CA SER A 263 -4.81 -12.80 10.14
C SER A 263 -5.76 -11.60 10.16
N ARG A 264 -5.35 -10.48 10.77
CA ARG A 264 -6.12 -9.24 10.79
C ARG A 264 -6.42 -8.71 9.39
N SER A 265 -5.41 -8.67 8.51
CA SER A 265 -5.56 -8.24 7.12
C SER A 265 -6.56 -9.12 6.36
N TYR A 266 -6.50 -10.44 6.55
CA TYR A 266 -7.44 -11.39 5.96
C TYR A 266 -8.87 -11.15 6.48
N MET A 267 -9.04 -11.02 7.80
CA MET A 267 -10.35 -10.82 8.43
C MET A 267 -11.02 -9.52 7.99
N LEU A 268 -10.27 -8.43 7.80
CA LEU A 268 -10.81 -7.18 7.27
C LEU A 268 -11.32 -7.34 5.84
N ARG A 269 -10.57 -8.04 4.98
CA ARG A 269 -11.01 -8.35 3.62
C ARG A 269 -12.24 -9.25 3.60
N PHE A 270 -12.27 -10.27 4.46
CA PHE A 270 -13.41 -11.15 4.63
C PHE A 270 -14.65 -10.38 5.08
N LYS A 271 -14.52 -9.53 6.10
CA LYS A 271 -15.59 -8.67 6.61
C LYS A 271 -16.17 -7.78 5.53
N GLY A 272 -15.33 -7.04 4.80
CA GLY A 272 -15.82 -6.13 3.74
C GLY A 272 -16.55 -6.87 2.61
N ARG A 273 -16.07 -8.07 2.27
CA ARG A 273 -16.58 -8.85 1.15
C ARG A 273 -17.85 -9.64 1.47
N PHE A 274 -17.90 -10.30 2.62
CA PHE A 274 -18.92 -11.32 2.91
C PHE A 274 -19.87 -10.94 4.04
N LEU A 275 -19.47 -10.08 4.97
CA LEU A 275 -20.31 -9.79 6.13
C LEU A 275 -21.29 -8.65 5.83
N ARG A 276 -22.58 -8.89 6.09
CA ARG A 276 -23.68 -7.95 6.01
C ARG A 276 -24.50 -8.00 7.31
N GLY A 277 -25.14 -6.88 7.67
CA GLY A 277 -25.96 -6.77 8.88
C GLY A 277 -25.17 -6.51 10.18
N GLN A 278 -25.86 -6.00 11.21
CA GLN A 278 -25.21 -5.52 12.45
C GLN A 278 -24.58 -6.63 13.29
N GLY A 279 -25.31 -7.73 13.56
CA GLY A 279 -24.81 -8.81 14.44
C GLY A 279 -23.52 -9.48 13.94
N ALA A 280 -23.44 -9.79 12.65
CA ALA A 280 -22.24 -10.36 12.03
C ALA A 280 -21.05 -9.37 12.06
N ASN A 281 -21.32 -8.08 11.84
CA ASN A 281 -20.30 -7.04 11.93
C ASN A 281 -19.76 -6.87 13.35
N THR A 282 -20.62 -6.95 14.37
CA THR A 282 -20.21 -6.87 15.78
C THR A 282 -19.35 -8.07 16.18
N ARG A 283 -19.74 -9.30 15.81
CA ARG A 283 -18.90 -10.49 16.05
C ARG A 283 -17.53 -10.38 15.39
N ALA A 284 -17.49 -9.96 14.12
CA ALA A 284 -16.22 -9.76 13.41
C ALA A 284 -15.34 -8.68 14.05
N ARG A 285 -15.94 -7.58 14.56
CA ARG A 285 -15.20 -6.57 15.33
C ARG A 285 -14.60 -7.15 16.61
N ASN A 286 -15.33 -8.00 17.34
CA ASN A 286 -14.81 -8.65 18.55
C ASN A 286 -13.65 -9.60 18.24
N CYS A 287 -13.75 -10.38 17.15
CA CYS A 287 -12.64 -11.23 16.73
C CYS A 287 -11.42 -10.40 16.29
N LEU A 288 -11.62 -9.30 15.56
CA LEU A 288 -10.53 -8.37 15.22
C LEU A 288 -9.87 -7.79 16.47
N LYS A 289 -10.66 -7.39 17.47
CA LYS A 289 -10.15 -6.91 18.76
C LYS A 289 -9.32 -7.98 19.49
N SER A 290 -9.72 -9.24 19.42
CA SER A 290 -8.94 -10.36 19.98
C SER A 290 -7.58 -10.51 19.27
N VAL A 291 -7.57 -10.43 17.93
CA VAL A 291 -6.31 -10.44 17.17
C VAL A 291 -5.42 -9.25 17.52
N ASP A 292 -6.00 -8.05 17.69
CA ASP A 292 -5.27 -6.85 18.10
C ASP A 292 -4.66 -7.03 19.49
N THR A 293 -5.43 -7.55 20.46
CA THR A 293 -4.88 -7.84 21.80
C THR A 293 -3.76 -8.88 21.78
N LYS A 294 -3.80 -9.88 20.89
CA LYS A 294 -2.72 -10.85 20.71
C LYS A 294 -1.47 -10.20 20.12
N ALA A 295 -1.65 -9.31 19.14
CA ALA A 295 -0.55 -8.55 18.55
C ALA A 295 0.11 -7.64 19.59
N ASP A 296 -0.68 -6.91 20.38
CA ASP A 296 -0.20 -6.02 21.44
C ASP A 296 0.54 -6.79 22.55
N ALA A 297 0.02 -7.94 22.97
CA ALA A 297 0.69 -8.80 23.95
C ALA A 297 2.02 -9.36 23.41
N SER A 298 2.08 -9.70 22.13
CA SER A 298 3.31 -10.18 21.48
C SER A 298 4.32 -9.04 21.30
N ALA A 299 3.85 -7.82 21.00
CA ALA A 299 4.66 -6.61 20.98
C ALA A 299 5.28 -6.31 22.35
N ALA A 300 4.52 -6.44 23.44
CA ALA A 300 5.05 -6.27 24.80
C ALA A 300 6.15 -7.30 25.12
N LYS A 301 5.97 -8.57 24.73
CA LYS A 301 7.01 -9.62 24.88
C LYS A 301 8.27 -9.27 24.08
N TYR A 302 8.11 -8.76 22.86
CA TYR A 302 9.22 -8.31 22.05
C TYR A 302 10.00 -7.17 22.72
N CYS A 303 9.30 -6.12 23.18
CA CYS A 303 9.93 -4.98 23.83
C CYS A 303 10.66 -5.37 25.12
N ALA A 304 10.09 -6.29 25.91
CA ALA A 304 10.75 -6.83 27.10
C ALA A 304 12.04 -7.60 26.75
N ALA A 305 11.99 -8.47 25.74
CA ALA A 305 13.17 -9.22 25.28
C ALA A 305 14.24 -8.28 24.68
N HIS A 306 13.83 -7.26 23.92
CA HIS A 306 14.72 -6.25 23.36
C HIS A 306 15.41 -5.42 24.47
N SER A 307 14.67 -5.01 25.50
CA SER A 307 15.23 -4.27 26.64
C SER A 307 16.25 -5.09 27.44
N ALA A 308 15.99 -6.39 27.61
CA ALA A 308 16.95 -7.32 28.21
C ALA A 308 18.21 -7.46 27.34
N LEU A 309 18.07 -7.60 26.02
CA LEU A 309 19.21 -7.65 25.10
C LEU A 309 20.04 -6.36 25.10
N LEU A 310 19.40 -5.19 25.21
CA LEU A 310 20.09 -3.90 25.37
C LEU A 310 20.96 -3.89 26.63
N SER A 311 20.47 -4.47 27.72
CA SER A 311 21.18 -4.51 29.00
C SER A 311 22.33 -5.52 29.00
N LEU A 312 22.18 -6.66 28.31
CA LEU A 312 23.19 -7.72 28.21
C LEU A 312 24.29 -7.43 27.16
N SER A 313 24.00 -6.60 26.16
CA SER A 313 24.90 -6.34 25.02
C SER A 313 26.25 -5.72 25.40
N PRO A 314 26.34 -4.73 26.33
CA PRO A 314 27.61 -4.18 26.78
C PRO A 314 28.44 -5.18 27.57
N LEU A 315 27.80 -6.04 28.37
CA LEU A 315 28.46 -7.02 29.25
C LEU A 315 29.19 -8.11 28.47
N LEU A 316 28.62 -8.53 27.33
CA LEU A 316 29.14 -9.63 26.52
C LEU A 316 29.97 -9.15 25.31
N GLY A 317 30.14 -7.84 25.13
CA GLY A 317 30.85 -7.25 23.98
C GLY A 317 30.26 -7.63 22.61
N LYS A 318 28.99 -8.07 22.56
CA LYS A 318 28.33 -8.51 21.33
C LYS A 318 27.63 -7.32 20.66
N VAL A 319 28.15 -6.89 19.53
CA VAL A 319 27.65 -5.76 18.73
C VAL A 319 27.00 -6.28 17.44
N GLY A 320 26.01 -5.57 16.91
CA GLY A 320 25.41 -5.85 15.59
C GLY A 320 24.06 -6.58 15.60
N TRP A 321 23.55 -7.01 16.76
CA TRP A 321 22.21 -7.61 16.83
C TRP A 321 21.07 -6.60 16.58
N MET A 322 21.33 -5.33 16.86
CA MET A 322 20.42 -4.20 16.62
C MET A 322 20.12 -4.00 15.13
N ASN A 323 20.96 -4.51 14.21
CA ASN A 323 20.74 -4.38 12.78
C ASN A 323 19.53 -5.20 12.29
N TYR A 324 19.21 -6.30 12.98
CA TYR A 324 18.12 -7.20 12.61
C TYR A 324 16.98 -7.28 13.64
N LEU A 325 17.20 -6.84 14.88
CA LEU A 325 16.16 -6.60 15.88
C LEU A 325 16.18 -5.11 16.25
N ARG A 326 15.30 -4.33 15.61
CA ARG A 326 15.17 -2.88 15.85
C ARG A 326 14.14 -2.61 16.94
N TYR A 327 14.21 -1.44 17.57
CA TYR A 327 13.17 -1.02 18.49
C TYR A 327 11.79 -1.01 17.80
N LEU A 328 10.76 -1.48 18.50
CA LEU A 328 9.42 -1.62 17.97
C LEU A 328 8.59 -0.38 18.30
N GLU A 329 8.31 0.44 17.29
CA GLU A 329 7.35 1.53 17.46
C GLU A 329 5.91 1.03 17.35
N LYS A 330 4.97 1.74 17.99
CA LYS A 330 3.54 1.43 17.90
C LYS A 330 3.02 1.43 16.45
N ASP A 331 3.69 2.18 15.58
CA ASP A 331 3.32 2.34 14.18
C ASP A 331 3.80 1.16 13.31
N ASP A 332 4.83 0.43 13.74
CA ASP A 332 5.36 -0.72 13.02
C ASP A 332 4.43 -1.96 13.11
N ALA A 333 3.67 -2.08 14.20
CA ALA A 333 2.73 -3.17 14.45
C ALA A 333 1.33 -2.94 13.83
N ARG A 334 1.20 -2.07 12.81
CA ARG A 334 -0.08 -1.79 12.15
C ARG A 334 -0.34 -2.72 10.96
N SER A 335 -1.60 -3.03 10.67
CA SER A 335 -2.01 -3.92 9.55
C SER A 335 -2.18 -3.16 8.23
N MET A 336 -1.50 -3.62 7.16
CA MET A 336 -1.55 -3.06 5.79
C MET A 336 -2.84 -3.42 5.01
N ALA A 337 -3.96 -3.59 5.71
CA ALA A 337 -5.20 -4.01 5.06
C ALA A 337 -5.69 -2.93 4.09
N ASP A 338 -6.13 -3.33 2.90
CA ASP A 338 -6.67 -2.41 1.90
C ASP A 338 -7.95 -1.74 2.44
N GLY A 339 -7.89 -0.43 2.70
CA GLY A 339 -9.04 0.47 2.58
C GLY A 339 -10.00 0.66 3.75
N THR A 340 -9.69 0.31 5.00
CA THR A 340 -10.67 0.55 6.10
C THR A 340 -10.18 1.30 7.34
N GLU A 341 -8.87 1.35 7.62
CA GLU A 341 -8.38 1.97 8.87
C GLU A 341 -7.08 2.79 8.72
N ASP A 342 -6.46 2.82 7.53
CA ASP A 342 -5.26 3.62 7.32
C ASP A 342 -5.60 5.09 7.04
N ARG A 343 -5.09 5.99 7.88
CA ARG A 343 -5.09 7.44 7.63
C ARG A 343 -4.25 7.83 6.40
N ALA A 344 -3.40 6.93 5.90
CA ALA A 344 -2.51 7.17 4.76
C ALA A 344 -3.09 6.62 3.44
N SER A 345 -3.03 7.42 2.38
CA SER A 345 -3.42 7.00 1.02
C SER A 345 -2.50 5.88 0.50
N GLU A 346 -2.97 5.02 -0.41
CA GLU A 346 -2.25 3.81 -0.87
C GLU A 346 -0.79 4.09 -1.26
N GLY A 347 -0.48 5.26 -1.82
CA GLY A 347 0.89 5.55 -2.23
C GLY A 347 1.75 6.34 -1.24
N ARG A 348 1.23 6.70 -0.06
CA ARG A 348 2.04 7.17 1.08
C ARG A 348 2.31 6.05 2.10
N ARG A 349 1.96 4.80 1.75
CA ARG A 349 2.10 3.66 2.63
C ARG A 349 3.57 3.23 2.73
N LYS A 350 4.12 3.40 3.93
CA LYS A 350 5.47 2.95 4.30
C LYS A 350 5.44 1.51 4.78
N LEU A 351 6.48 0.74 4.41
CA LEU A 351 6.61 -0.64 4.86
C LEU A 351 7.31 -0.67 6.22
N SER A 352 6.62 -1.17 7.25
CA SER A 352 7.22 -1.42 8.57
C SER A 352 8.38 -2.41 8.47
N TRP A 353 9.49 -2.16 9.16
CA TRP A 353 10.69 -3.00 9.10
C TRP A 353 10.43 -4.46 9.53
N ILE A 354 9.43 -4.69 10.39
CA ILE A 354 9.00 -6.04 10.82
C ILE A 354 8.62 -6.91 9.61
N ARG A 355 8.17 -6.30 8.51
CA ARG A 355 7.77 -6.99 7.28
C ARG A 355 8.91 -7.21 6.29
N LEU A 356 10.06 -6.57 6.50
CA LEU A 356 11.27 -6.76 5.69
C LEU A 356 11.90 -8.13 5.97
N THR A 357 11.82 -8.63 7.22
CA THR A 357 12.46 -9.89 7.62
C THR A 357 11.51 -11.09 7.43
N CYS A 358 11.74 -11.86 6.37
CA CYS A 358 11.08 -13.16 6.16
C CYS A 358 11.62 -14.21 7.13
N GLY A 359 11.05 -14.25 8.33
CA GLY A 359 11.20 -15.36 9.26
C GLY A 359 9.85 -16.03 9.48
N TYR A 360 9.60 -17.15 8.81
CA TYR A 360 8.67 -18.16 9.30
C TYR A 360 9.47 -19.38 9.75
N SER A 361 9.11 -19.86 10.94
CA SER A 361 9.56 -21.06 11.62
C SER A 361 9.32 -22.29 10.74
N GLY A 362 10.35 -23.11 10.57
CA GLY A 362 10.24 -24.39 9.86
C GLY A 362 9.17 -25.27 10.49
N GLY A 363 8.39 -25.94 9.63
CA GLY A 363 7.45 -26.96 10.07
C GLY A 363 6.54 -27.51 8.99
N ASP A 364 5.99 -26.69 8.09
CA ASP A 364 4.97 -27.12 7.12
C ASP A 364 5.22 -26.48 5.74
N ALA A 365 5.52 -27.30 4.73
CA ALA A 365 5.80 -26.85 3.36
C ALA A 365 4.63 -26.04 2.73
N GLU A 366 3.37 -26.33 3.10
CA GLU A 366 2.20 -25.60 2.60
C GLU A 366 2.04 -24.20 3.22
N ARG A 367 2.42 -24.02 4.49
CA ARG A 367 2.36 -22.70 5.17
C ARG A 367 3.49 -21.78 4.75
N GLU A 368 4.61 -22.36 4.30
CA GLU A 368 5.75 -21.62 3.77
C GLU A 368 5.41 -20.93 2.42
N ASP A 369 4.66 -21.60 1.53
CA ASP A 369 4.26 -21.05 0.23
C ASP A 369 3.30 -19.85 0.36
N GLU A 370 2.27 -19.93 1.21
CA GLU A 370 1.36 -18.80 1.44
C GLU A 370 2.07 -17.56 2.05
N GLY A 371 3.04 -17.80 2.94
CA GLY A 371 3.86 -16.76 3.54
C GLY A 371 4.74 -16.05 2.51
N LEU A 372 5.35 -16.82 1.61
CA LEU A 372 6.20 -16.34 0.53
C LEU A 372 5.40 -15.56 -0.52
N GLN A 373 4.27 -16.10 -0.98
CA GLN A 373 3.35 -15.39 -1.88
C GLN A 373 2.86 -14.06 -1.27
N GLY A 374 2.60 -14.05 0.03
CA GLY A 374 2.28 -12.85 0.79
C GLY A 374 3.39 -11.80 0.79
N ALA A 375 4.65 -12.21 1.01
CA ALA A 375 5.82 -11.35 0.99
C ALA A 375 6.10 -10.80 -0.41
N ILE A 376 6.09 -11.65 -1.44
CA ILE A 376 6.27 -11.25 -2.84
C ILE A 376 5.20 -10.21 -3.25
N ARG A 377 3.94 -10.40 -2.84
CA ARG A 377 2.87 -9.42 -3.10
C ARG A 377 3.12 -8.08 -2.43
N ILE A 378 3.63 -8.08 -1.20
CA ILE A 378 4.00 -6.83 -0.52
C ILE A 378 5.14 -6.15 -1.28
N GLY A 379 6.14 -6.92 -1.72
CA GLY A 379 7.24 -6.46 -2.56
C GLY A 379 6.79 -5.82 -3.86
N ARG A 380 5.84 -6.46 -4.57
CA ARG A 380 5.15 -5.94 -5.75
C ARG A 380 4.63 -4.53 -5.47
N LYS A 381 3.81 -4.37 -4.43
CA LYS A 381 3.22 -3.07 -4.07
C LYS A 381 4.28 -2.01 -3.68
N VAL A 382 5.32 -2.40 -2.96
CA VAL A 382 6.42 -1.49 -2.58
C VAL A 382 7.16 -1.00 -3.83
N ARG A 383 7.49 -1.90 -4.76
CA ARG A 383 8.10 -1.56 -6.04
C ARG A 383 7.26 -0.57 -6.82
N ALA A 384 5.96 -0.85 -6.97
CA ALA A 384 5.05 0.04 -7.69
C ALA A 384 5.07 1.45 -7.07
N ARG A 385 4.95 1.57 -5.74
CA ARG A 385 5.02 2.87 -5.06
C ARG A 385 6.31 3.63 -5.33
N ALA A 386 7.46 2.97 -5.19
CA ALA A 386 8.77 3.59 -5.46
C ALA A 386 8.84 4.13 -6.90
N HIS A 387 8.46 3.31 -7.90
CA HIS A 387 8.43 3.76 -9.29
C HIS A 387 7.42 4.88 -9.56
N ARG A 388 6.28 4.94 -8.85
CA ARG A 388 5.31 6.03 -9.00
C ARG A 388 5.83 7.35 -8.43
N TRP A 389 6.57 7.33 -7.32
CA TRP A 389 7.20 8.54 -6.78
C TRP A 389 8.38 9.00 -7.63
N ALA A 390 9.18 8.07 -8.16
CA ALA A 390 10.25 8.40 -9.11
C ALA A 390 9.67 9.11 -10.36
N GLU A 391 8.63 8.53 -10.96
CA GLU A 391 7.96 9.14 -12.11
C GLU A 391 7.30 10.49 -11.78
N GLU A 392 6.72 10.67 -10.59
CA GLU A 392 6.16 11.97 -10.18
C GLU A 392 7.23 13.05 -10.14
N VAL A 393 8.42 12.75 -9.62
CA VAL A 393 9.52 13.72 -9.61
C VAL A 393 9.92 14.09 -11.05
N GLU A 394 10.09 13.09 -11.94
CA GLU A 394 10.39 13.32 -13.35
C GLU A 394 9.32 14.17 -14.05
N LEU A 395 8.05 13.83 -13.87
CA LEU A 395 6.92 14.55 -14.46
C LEU A 395 6.78 15.97 -13.92
N LEU A 396 7.01 16.21 -12.63
CA LEU A 396 6.95 17.55 -12.06
C LEU A 396 8.04 18.46 -12.64
N PHE A 397 9.26 17.96 -12.85
CA PHE A 397 10.31 18.71 -13.53
C PHE A 397 9.98 18.95 -15.02
N GLU A 398 9.35 17.98 -15.68
CA GLU A 398 8.84 18.17 -17.04
C GLU A 398 7.70 19.19 -17.08
N GLU A 399 6.80 19.19 -16.10
CA GLU A 399 5.72 20.16 -15.95
C GLU A 399 6.28 21.58 -15.76
N GLN A 400 7.26 21.78 -14.88
CA GLN A 400 7.93 23.07 -14.73
C GLN A 400 8.45 23.59 -16.08
N ARG A 401 9.18 22.74 -16.83
CA ARG A 401 9.73 23.09 -18.14
C ARG A 401 8.64 23.44 -19.15
N ARG A 402 7.58 22.62 -19.24
CA ARG A 402 6.47 22.81 -20.17
C ARG A 402 5.66 24.06 -19.86
N VAL A 403 5.45 24.37 -18.57
CA VAL A 403 4.77 25.59 -18.14
C VAL A 403 5.54 26.83 -18.58
N LEU A 404 6.87 26.88 -18.35
CA LEU A 404 7.68 28.02 -18.82
C LEU A 404 7.66 28.14 -20.35
N ARG A 405 7.77 27.01 -21.07
CA ARG A 405 7.71 26.99 -22.53
C ARG A 405 6.36 27.50 -23.03
N PHE A 406 5.26 27.07 -22.41
CA PHE A 406 3.92 27.50 -22.76
C PHE A 406 3.73 28.99 -22.52
N LEU A 407 4.13 29.53 -21.37
CA LEU A 407 4.00 30.95 -21.05
C LEU A 407 4.76 31.83 -22.06
N ARG A 408 6.01 31.48 -22.37
CA ARG A 408 6.82 32.19 -23.37
C ARG A 408 6.23 32.08 -24.79
N TRP A 409 5.78 30.88 -25.17
CA TRP A 409 5.10 30.68 -26.45
C TRP A 409 3.84 31.53 -26.55
N GLN A 410 3.05 31.61 -25.48
CA GLN A 410 1.81 32.38 -25.46
C GLN A 410 2.08 33.89 -25.48
N ALA A 411 3.13 34.37 -24.82
CA ALA A 411 3.58 35.76 -24.90
C ALA A 411 3.97 36.13 -26.34
N LYS A 412 4.77 35.28 -27.00
CA LYS A 412 5.14 35.44 -28.40
C LYS A 412 3.90 35.41 -29.31
N TRP A 413 3.03 34.42 -29.15
CA TRP A 413 1.80 34.29 -29.92
C TRP A 413 0.89 35.51 -29.78
N ARG A 414 0.79 36.12 -28.61
CA ARG A 414 0.04 37.37 -28.42
C ARG A 414 0.69 38.54 -29.16
N THR A 415 2.02 38.65 -29.08
CA THR A 415 2.80 39.72 -29.74
C THR A 415 2.69 39.62 -31.26
N ASP A 416 2.85 38.42 -31.82
CA ASP A 416 2.76 38.17 -33.27
C ASP A 416 1.35 38.46 -33.81
N ARG A 417 0.32 38.47 -32.95
CA ARG A 417 -1.09 38.71 -33.31
C ARG A 417 -1.59 40.12 -33.03
N GLN A 418 -0.74 41.04 -32.56
CA GLN A 418 -1.16 42.40 -32.19
C GLN A 418 -1.83 43.17 -33.35
N ASN A 419 -1.47 42.86 -34.60
CA ASN A 419 -1.99 43.51 -35.80
C ASN A 419 -2.88 42.59 -36.66
N LEU A 420 -3.40 41.50 -36.08
CA LEU A 420 -4.11 40.46 -36.84
C LEU A 420 -5.57 40.83 -37.12
N VAL A 421 -6.18 41.62 -36.23
CA VAL A 421 -7.50 42.23 -36.41
C VAL A 421 -7.28 43.72 -36.60
N VAL A 422 -7.62 44.23 -37.77
CA VAL A 422 -7.56 45.66 -38.10
C VAL A 422 -8.99 46.18 -38.15
N ALA A 423 -9.34 47.06 -37.21
CA ALA A 423 -10.57 47.83 -37.23
C ALA A 423 -10.39 49.10 -38.09
N ASP A 424 -11.50 49.68 -38.56
CA ASP A 424 -11.46 50.92 -39.35
C ASP A 424 -10.97 52.13 -38.53
N ASP A 425 -11.12 52.07 -37.19
CA ASP A 425 -10.70 53.12 -36.27
C ASP A 425 -9.26 52.89 -35.75
N SER A 426 -8.40 53.88 -35.96
CA SER A 426 -7.01 53.89 -35.47
C SER A 426 -6.93 53.76 -33.94
N ALA A 427 -7.86 54.35 -33.18
CA ALA A 427 -7.86 54.28 -31.72
C ALA A 427 -8.17 52.86 -31.22
N ILE A 428 -9.08 52.15 -31.92
CA ILE A 428 -9.39 50.75 -31.62
C ILE A 428 -8.18 49.87 -31.90
N ASN A 429 -7.47 50.08 -33.01
CA ASN A 429 -6.25 49.35 -33.35
C ASN A 429 -5.14 49.55 -32.31
N GLU A 430 -4.92 50.80 -31.85
CA GLU A 430 -3.98 51.10 -30.78
C GLU A 430 -4.36 50.39 -29.47
N GLY A 431 -5.65 50.40 -29.11
CA GLY A 431 -6.16 49.71 -27.92
C GLY A 431 -5.98 48.19 -27.98
N LEU A 432 -6.29 47.57 -29.14
CA LEU A 432 -6.10 46.13 -29.36
C LEU A 432 -4.63 45.73 -29.28
N GLY A 433 -3.74 46.49 -29.91
CA GLY A 433 -2.29 46.29 -29.86
C GLY A 433 -1.75 46.42 -28.42
N SER A 434 -2.13 47.49 -27.74
CA SER A 434 -1.74 47.75 -26.34
C SER A 434 -2.23 46.64 -25.40
N TYR A 435 -3.46 46.16 -25.58
CA TYR A 435 -3.98 45.03 -24.81
C TYR A 435 -3.21 43.73 -25.10
N ALA A 436 -2.93 43.42 -26.36
CA ALA A 436 -2.16 42.23 -26.74
C ALA A 436 -0.75 42.25 -26.13
N LEU A 437 -0.06 43.39 -26.21
CA LEU A 437 1.27 43.60 -25.61
C LEU A 437 1.24 43.50 -24.09
N ARG A 438 0.23 44.10 -23.42
CA ARG A 438 0.05 43.96 -21.97
C ARG A 438 -0.16 42.50 -21.57
N GLN A 439 -0.99 41.75 -22.30
CA GLN A 439 -1.20 40.32 -22.04
C GLN A 439 0.08 39.51 -22.26
N ALA A 440 0.90 39.85 -23.26
CA ALA A 440 2.21 39.22 -23.46
C ALA A 440 3.16 39.48 -22.30
N ALA A 441 3.28 40.75 -21.88
CA ALA A 441 4.12 41.16 -20.75
C ALA A 441 3.74 40.42 -19.45
N LEU A 442 2.45 40.29 -19.13
CA LEU A 442 1.98 39.54 -17.96
C LEU A 442 2.41 38.06 -17.99
N ARG A 443 2.40 37.42 -19.16
CA ARG A 443 2.84 36.01 -19.30
C ARG A 443 4.35 35.88 -19.12
N ASP A 444 5.13 36.83 -19.61
CA ASP A 444 6.58 36.87 -19.42
C ASP A 444 6.96 37.16 -17.96
N GLU A 445 6.26 38.06 -17.29
CA GLU A 445 6.42 38.31 -15.85
C GLU A 445 6.11 37.06 -15.03
N LEU A 446 5.01 36.36 -15.36
CA LEU A 446 4.66 35.11 -14.70
C LEU A 446 5.74 34.02 -14.93
N ALA A 447 6.29 33.93 -16.14
CA ALA A 447 7.38 33.00 -16.44
C ALA A 447 8.67 33.35 -15.65
N LYS A 448 8.98 34.64 -15.49
CA LYS A 448 10.10 35.11 -14.66
C LYS A 448 9.88 34.78 -13.18
N HIS A 449 8.68 35.03 -12.67
CA HIS A 449 8.29 34.66 -11.30
C HIS A 449 8.44 33.15 -11.06
N PHE A 450 7.89 32.32 -11.95
CA PHE A 450 8.01 30.86 -11.86
C PHE A 450 9.47 30.39 -11.93
N THR A 451 10.26 30.98 -12.82
CA THR A 451 11.71 30.69 -12.91
C THR A 451 12.43 31.04 -11.60
N HIS A 452 12.04 32.15 -10.95
CA HIS A 452 12.62 32.56 -9.68
C HIS A 452 12.29 31.58 -8.55
N ILE A 453 11.01 31.26 -8.33
CA ILE A 453 10.60 30.34 -7.25
C ILE A 453 11.10 28.90 -7.46
N TRP A 454 11.38 28.49 -8.70
CA TRP A 454 11.90 27.15 -9.01
C TRP A 454 13.43 27.07 -9.05
N ARG A 455 14.15 28.17 -8.80
CA ARG A 455 15.62 28.23 -8.89
C ARG A 455 16.30 27.16 -8.02
N GLU A 456 15.81 26.94 -6.81
CA GLU A 456 16.37 25.95 -5.87
C GLU A 456 16.07 24.49 -6.27
N THR A 457 14.99 24.27 -7.02
CA THR A 457 14.62 22.92 -7.50
C THR A 457 15.54 22.45 -8.63
N GLU A 458 16.12 23.36 -9.41
CA GLU A 458 17.06 23.01 -10.49
C GLU A 458 18.38 22.40 -9.96
N GLY A 459 18.81 22.82 -8.76
CA GLY A 459 19.94 22.19 -8.07
C GLY A 459 19.67 20.72 -7.74
N HIS A 460 18.47 20.42 -7.24
CA HIS A 460 18.03 19.06 -7.00
C HIS A 460 17.94 18.26 -8.31
N ARG A 461 17.37 18.84 -9.37
CA ARG A 461 17.31 18.20 -10.68
C ARG A 461 18.69 17.77 -11.20
N LYS A 462 19.71 18.60 -11.03
CA LYS A 462 21.10 18.27 -11.42
C LYS A 462 21.69 17.14 -10.59
N LEU A 463 21.42 17.11 -9.29
CA LEU A 463 21.82 16.01 -8.42
C LEU A 463 21.16 14.68 -8.84
N LEU A 464 19.89 14.72 -9.24
CA LEU A 464 19.15 13.55 -9.72
C LEU A 464 19.62 13.09 -11.12
N GLY A 465 19.94 14.04 -11.99
CA GLY A 465 20.49 13.76 -13.33
C GLY A 465 21.91 13.17 -13.30
N GLY A 466 22.63 13.32 -12.18
CA GLY A 466 23.94 12.70 -11.97
C GLY A 466 23.89 11.22 -11.58
N THR A 467 22.73 10.69 -11.20
CA THR A 467 22.62 9.32 -10.66
C THR A 467 21.82 8.32 -11.48
N ASP A 468 21.02 8.69 -12.49
CA ASP A 468 20.20 7.64 -13.17
C ASP A 468 19.65 7.96 -14.58
N LEU A 469 20.31 8.80 -15.38
CA LEU A 469 19.95 9.00 -16.80
C LEU A 469 20.71 8.08 -17.78
N ALA A 470 21.64 7.24 -17.30
CA ALA A 470 22.44 6.35 -18.14
C ALA A 470 21.80 4.97 -18.42
N VAL A 471 20.65 4.64 -17.81
CA VAL A 471 20.07 3.29 -17.89
C VAL A 471 18.74 3.23 -18.67
N ARG A 472 18.26 4.35 -19.25
CA ARG A 472 16.95 4.39 -19.93
C ARG A 472 16.94 5.05 -21.31
N THR A 473 18.09 5.18 -21.96
CA THR A 473 18.19 5.72 -23.34
C THR A 473 18.81 4.75 -24.35
N GLU A 474 18.86 3.46 -24.04
CA GLU A 474 19.11 2.42 -25.04
C GLU A 474 17.95 1.43 -25.00
N GLU A 475 16.95 1.69 -25.84
CA GLU A 475 16.22 0.75 -26.70
C GLU A 475 15.07 1.47 -27.42
#